data_AF-A0A530AIG6-F1
#
_entry.id   AF-A0A530AIG6-F1
#
_cell.length_a   1.000
_cell.length_b   1.000
_cell.length_c   1.000
_cell.angle_alpha   90.00
_cell.angle_beta   90.00
_cell.angle_gamma   90.00
#
_symmetry.space_group_name_H-M   'P 1'
#
loop_
_entity.id
_entity.type
_entity.pdbx_description
1 polymer ?
#
loop_
_entity_poly.entity_id
_entity_poly.type
_entity_poly.pdbx_seq_one_letter_code
_entity_poly.pdbx_strand_id
1 'polypeptide(L)'
;PGSIAAYEVYLQARAKILSESKRGNAEAYALLTQGLALEPDNPQFLAHAAWALEHRITMGWPPFGPDDRQRCADFARRGLEHAAGDAIVMTHCAMALLQVVRDYDWGMAVLQSAVDANPNYLTVVTSAGVGHLHCGSVEDALACFHRANRLMPRDQIAHIALCGIAHAHVILGNYEEALASASRALARNPNFDATLWMLAAASAYLGRMDEARRFVEALSKLSPGVTIATIRAGQPAMIPERIGVVLEGLRLAGLEEG
;
A
#
# COMPACT_ATOMS: atom_id res chain seq x y z
N PRO A 1 -11.65 7.24 19.99
CA PRO A 1 -11.68 6.46 21.24
C PRO A 1 -12.52 7.12 22.31
N GLY A 2 -13.34 6.34 23.01
CA GLY A 2 -14.31 6.83 24.00
C GLY A 2 -13.69 7.17 25.36
N SER A 3 -12.43 6.78 25.59
CA SER A 3 -11.67 7.06 26.82
C SER A 3 -10.21 7.45 26.53
N ILE A 4 -9.56 8.11 27.50
CA ILE A 4 -8.13 8.46 27.43
C ILE A 4 -7.27 7.18 27.31
N ALA A 5 -7.58 6.14 28.09
CA ALA A 5 -6.88 4.87 28.04
C ALA A 5 -6.98 4.21 26.65
N ALA A 6 -8.16 4.21 26.03
CA ALA A 6 -8.33 3.70 24.67
C ALA A 6 -7.59 4.56 23.63
N TYR A 7 -7.49 5.88 23.85
CA TYR A 7 -6.71 6.75 22.98
C TYR A 7 -5.20 6.48 23.08
N GLU A 8 -4.68 6.23 24.28
CA GLU A 8 -3.27 5.85 24.47
C GLU A 8 -2.94 4.52 23.77
N VAL A 9 -3.79 3.50 23.93
CA VAL A 9 -3.65 2.21 23.24
C VAL A 9 -3.66 2.40 21.72
N TYR A 10 -4.56 3.24 21.21
CA TYR A 10 -4.63 3.58 19.79
C TYR A 10 -3.32 4.22 19.28
N LEU A 11 -2.77 5.20 20.02
CA LEU A 11 -1.52 5.86 19.63
C LEU A 11 -0.32 4.89 19.63
N GLN A 12 -0.26 4.00 20.62
CA GLN A 12 0.76 2.95 20.67
C GLN A 12 0.65 2.01 19.46
N ALA A 13 -0.56 1.53 19.14
CA ALA A 13 -0.79 0.69 17.97
C ALA A 13 -0.37 1.40 16.67
N ARG A 14 -0.71 2.69 16.52
CA ARG A 14 -0.37 3.48 15.34
C ARG A 14 1.14 3.62 15.15
N ALA A 15 1.89 3.88 16.24
CA ALA A 15 3.34 3.96 16.18
C ALA A 15 3.98 2.63 15.77
N LYS A 16 3.39 1.49 16.17
CA LYS A 16 3.89 0.15 15.84
C LYS A 16 3.65 -0.21 14.38
N ILE A 17 2.46 0.04 13.84
CA ILE A 17 2.16 -0.29 12.43
C ILE A 17 2.95 0.58 11.45
N LEU A 18 3.26 1.83 11.80
CA LEU A 18 4.13 2.72 11.03
C LEU A 18 5.61 2.28 10.98
N SER A 19 6.01 1.28 11.76
CA SER A 19 7.35 0.68 11.64
C SER A 19 7.50 -0.20 10.40
N GLU A 20 6.41 -0.50 9.68
CA GLU A 20 6.37 -1.31 8.45
C GLU A 20 7.06 -2.69 8.60
N SER A 21 7.11 -3.22 9.81
CA SER A 21 7.76 -4.49 10.11
C SER A 21 6.74 -5.57 10.47
N LYS A 22 7.01 -6.83 10.11
CA LYS A 22 6.17 -7.98 10.47
C LYS A 22 5.86 -8.03 11.98
N ARG A 23 6.85 -7.68 12.82
CA ARG A 23 6.70 -7.63 14.28
C ARG A 23 5.85 -6.45 14.71
N GLY A 24 6.12 -5.24 14.22
CA GLY A 24 5.34 -4.05 14.55
C GLY A 24 3.88 -4.16 14.13
N ASN A 25 3.62 -4.76 12.97
CA ASN A 25 2.27 -5.09 12.53
C ASN A 25 1.55 -6.06 13.49
N ALA A 26 2.23 -7.11 13.96
CA ALA A 26 1.65 -8.05 14.93
C ALA A 26 1.35 -7.39 16.29
N GLU A 27 2.29 -6.58 16.80
CA GLU A 27 2.11 -5.82 18.03
C GLU A 27 0.95 -4.82 17.92
N ALA A 28 0.85 -4.11 16.78
CA ALA A 28 -0.25 -3.19 16.53
C ALA A 28 -1.61 -3.90 16.49
N TYR A 29 -1.71 -5.01 15.74
CA TYR A 29 -2.96 -5.76 15.63
C TYR A 29 -3.43 -6.30 16.98
N ALA A 30 -2.52 -6.79 17.82
CA ALA A 30 -2.83 -7.23 19.18
C ALA A 30 -3.40 -6.08 20.05
N LEU A 31 -2.81 -4.89 20.00
CA LEU A 31 -3.32 -3.72 20.73
C LEU A 31 -4.70 -3.27 20.21
N LEU A 32 -4.89 -3.25 18.89
CA LEU A 32 -6.15 -2.85 18.27
C LEU A 32 -7.28 -3.82 18.61
N THR A 33 -7.02 -5.12 18.57
CA THR A 33 -8.00 -6.15 18.95
C THR A 33 -8.33 -6.14 20.44
N GLN A 34 -7.37 -5.83 21.32
CA GLN A 34 -7.65 -5.55 22.73
C GLN A 34 -8.54 -4.31 22.90
N GLY A 35 -8.28 -3.25 22.13
CA GLY A 35 -9.13 -2.05 22.09
C GLY A 35 -10.56 -2.37 21.65
N LEU A 36 -10.73 -3.21 20.62
CA LEU A 36 -12.04 -3.67 20.13
C LEU A 36 -12.78 -4.55 21.14
N ALA A 37 -12.09 -5.26 22.03
CA ALA A 37 -12.77 -6.01 23.09
C ALA A 37 -13.45 -5.07 24.12
N LEU A 38 -12.99 -3.82 24.24
CA LEU A 38 -13.53 -2.81 25.16
C LEU A 38 -14.49 -1.85 24.46
N GLU A 39 -14.16 -1.43 23.24
CA GLU A 39 -14.95 -0.51 22.42
C GLU A 39 -15.21 -1.17 21.03
N PRO A 40 -16.18 -2.10 20.93
CA PRO A 40 -16.35 -2.93 19.72
C PRO A 40 -16.61 -2.15 18.44
N ASP A 41 -17.28 -1.01 18.54
CA ASP A 41 -17.73 -0.19 17.42
C ASP A 41 -16.88 1.07 17.22
N ASN A 42 -15.70 1.13 17.84
CA ASN A 42 -14.79 2.26 17.68
C ASN A 42 -14.21 2.27 16.25
N PRO A 43 -14.51 3.30 15.43
CA PRO A 43 -14.12 3.33 14.02
C PRO A 43 -12.61 3.39 13.82
N GLN A 44 -11.87 3.99 14.75
CA GLN A 44 -10.41 4.07 14.67
C GLN A 44 -9.77 2.69 14.89
N PHE A 45 -10.25 1.94 15.89
CA PHE A 45 -9.77 0.58 16.11
C PHE A 45 -10.13 -0.36 14.96
N LEU A 46 -11.37 -0.28 14.46
CA LEU A 46 -11.84 -1.08 13.33
C LEU A 46 -11.00 -0.81 12.08
N ALA A 47 -10.86 0.44 11.67
CA ALA A 47 -10.14 0.81 10.47
C ALA A 47 -8.64 0.46 10.53
N HIS A 48 -7.99 0.67 11.67
CA HIS A 48 -6.57 0.33 11.81
C HIS A 48 -6.34 -1.18 11.95
N ALA A 49 -7.30 -1.93 12.51
CA ALA A 49 -7.23 -3.39 12.52
C ALA A 49 -7.41 -3.95 11.11
N ALA A 50 -8.33 -3.37 10.31
CA ALA A 50 -8.47 -3.67 8.89
C ALA A 50 -7.16 -3.39 8.14
N TRP A 51 -6.53 -2.23 8.37
CA TRP A 51 -5.23 -1.88 7.79
C TRP A 51 -4.11 -2.87 8.19
N ALA A 52 -4.05 -3.28 9.46
CA ALA A 52 -3.07 -4.25 9.90
C ALA A 52 -3.21 -5.61 9.19
N LEU A 53 -4.43 -6.08 8.98
CA LEU A 53 -4.71 -7.31 8.23
C LEU A 53 -4.43 -7.15 6.74
N GLU A 54 -4.91 -6.06 6.13
CA GLU A 54 -4.65 -5.73 4.72
C GLU A 54 -3.14 -5.71 4.45
N HIS A 55 -2.38 -4.93 5.22
CA HIS A 55 -0.94 -4.82 5.04
C HIS A 55 -0.23 -6.18 5.21
N ARG A 56 -0.67 -7.00 6.17
CA ARG A 56 -0.11 -8.35 6.36
C ARG A 56 -0.37 -9.26 5.15
N ILE A 57 -1.58 -9.19 4.59
CA ILE A 57 -1.98 -9.97 3.40
C ILE A 57 -1.20 -9.50 2.18
N THR A 58 -1.10 -8.19 1.95
CA THR A 58 -0.44 -7.61 0.77
C THR A 58 1.08 -7.82 0.79
N MET A 59 1.69 -7.83 1.98
CA MET A 59 3.11 -8.19 2.14
C MET A 59 3.40 -9.70 2.16
N GLY A 60 2.37 -10.55 2.04
CA GLY A 60 2.54 -12.01 2.05
C GLY A 60 3.10 -12.56 3.38
N TRP A 61 2.94 -11.83 4.49
CA TRP A 61 3.40 -12.29 5.78
C TRP A 61 2.51 -13.42 6.32
N PRO A 62 3.02 -14.29 7.21
CA PRO A 62 2.22 -15.38 7.76
C PRO A 62 0.91 -14.87 8.38
N PRO A 63 -0.24 -15.49 8.09
CA PRO A 63 -1.53 -15.03 8.60
C PRO A 63 -1.59 -15.15 10.13
N PHE A 64 -2.44 -14.34 10.78
CA PHE A 64 -2.81 -14.54 12.18
C PHE A 64 -3.80 -15.70 12.33
N GLY A 65 -4.72 -15.85 11.37
CA GLY A 65 -5.71 -16.92 11.33
C GLY A 65 -6.22 -17.23 9.92
N PRO A 66 -6.93 -18.35 9.74
CA PRO A 66 -7.47 -18.75 8.44
C PRO A 66 -8.56 -17.80 7.91
N ASP A 67 -9.13 -16.96 8.77
CA ASP A 67 -10.22 -16.03 8.51
C ASP A 67 -9.78 -14.57 8.37
N ASP A 68 -8.47 -14.29 8.27
CA ASP A 68 -7.92 -12.92 8.21
C ASP A 68 -8.57 -12.04 7.12
N ARG A 69 -8.81 -12.60 5.93
CA ARG A 69 -9.47 -11.87 4.83
C ARG A 69 -10.91 -11.49 5.18
N GLN A 70 -11.65 -12.42 5.80
CA GLN A 70 -13.02 -12.18 6.24
C GLN A 70 -13.06 -11.13 7.36
N ARG A 71 -12.18 -11.25 8.36
CA ARG A 71 -12.05 -10.27 9.44
C ARG A 71 -11.70 -8.88 8.94
N CYS A 72 -10.79 -8.79 7.97
CA CYS A 72 -10.42 -7.53 7.34
C CYS A 72 -11.65 -6.86 6.69
N ALA A 73 -12.45 -7.64 5.95
CA ALA A 73 -13.69 -7.16 5.35
C ALA A 73 -14.71 -6.69 6.40
N ASP A 74 -14.89 -7.46 7.47
CA ASP A 74 -15.86 -7.14 8.53
C ASP A 74 -15.45 -5.89 9.31
N PHE A 75 -14.16 -5.73 9.63
CA PHE A 75 -13.65 -4.51 10.24
C PHE A 75 -13.80 -3.30 9.33
N ALA A 76 -13.54 -3.44 8.02
CA ALA A 76 -13.70 -2.34 7.07
C ALA A 76 -15.17 -1.87 6.99
N ARG A 77 -16.11 -2.81 6.85
CA ARG A 77 -17.55 -2.51 6.76
C ARG A 77 -18.09 -1.85 8.03
N ARG A 78 -17.80 -2.45 9.20
CA ARG A 78 -18.21 -1.88 10.50
C ARG A 78 -17.53 -0.54 10.77
N GLY A 79 -16.27 -0.39 10.38
CA GLY A 79 -15.55 0.89 10.50
C GLY A 79 -16.25 2.01 9.74
N LEU A 80 -16.81 1.71 8.56
CA LEU A 80 -17.56 2.66 7.75
C LEU A 80 -18.92 3.03 8.33
N GLU A 81 -19.63 2.09 8.98
CA GLU A 81 -20.88 2.37 9.70
C GLU A 81 -20.70 3.44 10.78
N HIS A 82 -19.52 3.51 11.38
CA HIS A 82 -19.18 4.45 12.46
C HIS A 82 -18.20 5.56 12.05
N ALA A 83 -17.86 5.67 10.76
CA ALA A 83 -16.79 6.59 10.31
C ALA A 83 -17.12 8.06 10.54
N ALA A 84 -18.40 8.44 10.51
CA ALA A 84 -18.87 9.82 10.70
C ALA A 84 -18.10 10.88 9.87
N GLY A 85 -17.65 10.50 8.66
CA GLY A 85 -16.87 11.38 7.77
C GLY A 85 -15.38 11.51 8.13
N ASP A 86 -14.85 10.70 9.05
CA ASP A 86 -13.41 10.66 9.33
C ASP A 86 -12.64 10.12 8.11
N ALA A 87 -11.83 10.99 7.50
CA ALA A 87 -11.10 10.67 6.27
C ALA A 87 -10.08 9.54 6.44
N ILE A 88 -9.51 9.35 7.64
CA ILE A 88 -8.52 8.29 7.91
C ILE A 88 -9.20 6.94 8.01
N VAL A 89 -10.31 6.89 8.76
CA VAL A 89 -11.14 5.70 8.87
C VAL A 89 -11.60 5.26 7.48
N MET A 90 -12.18 6.19 6.70
CA MET A 90 -12.64 5.90 5.34
C MET A 90 -11.48 5.44 4.44
N THR A 91 -10.30 6.06 4.54
CA THR A 91 -9.13 5.66 3.74
C THR A 91 -8.71 4.22 4.01
N HIS A 92 -8.50 3.85 5.29
CA HIS A 92 -8.07 2.49 5.62
C HIS A 92 -9.13 1.43 5.27
N CYS A 93 -10.42 1.74 5.49
CA CYS A 93 -11.50 0.85 5.08
C CYS A 93 -11.58 0.71 3.54
N ALA A 94 -11.43 1.81 2.79
CA ALA A 94 -11.39 1.77 1.34
C ALA A 94 -10.23 0.92 0.81
N MET A 95 -9.04 1.05 1.39
CA MET A 95 -7.88 0.23 1.00
C MET A 95 -8.12 -1.26 1.24
N ALA A 96 -8.73 -1.63 2.36
CA ALA A 96 -9.15 -3.01 2.62
C ALA A 96 -10.20 -3.51 1.59
N LEU A 97 -11.19 -2.67 1.24
CA LEU A 97 -12.17 -3.01 0.21
C LEU A 97 -11.51 -3.23 -1.17
N LEU A 98 -10.56 -2.39 -1.54
CA LEU A 98 -9.86 -2.46 -2.83
C LEU A 98 -8.89 -3.65 -2.93
N GLN A 99 -8.07 -3.86 -1.90
CA GLN A 99 -6.95 -4.79 -1.97
C GLN A 99 -7.27 -6.18 -1.40
N VAL A 100 -8.16 -6.28 -0.41
CA VAL A 100 -8.50 -7.58 0.20
C VAL A 100 -9.83 -8.10 -0.31
N VAL A 101 -10.87 -7.27 -0.25
CA VAL A 101 -12.24 -7.65 -0.64
C VAL A 101 -12.42 -7.66 -2.15
N ARG A 102 -11.67 -6.80 -2.86
CA ARG A 102 -11.77 -6.56 -4.31
C ARG A 102 -13.13 -6.01 -4.73
N ASP A 103 -13.76 -5.25 -3.84
CA ASP A 103 -14.95 -4.46 -4.12
C ASP A 103 -14.50 -3.08 -4.62
N TYR A 104 -14.13 -3.02 -5.90
CA TYR A 104 -13.49 -1.85 -6.47
C TYR A 104 -14.44 -0.65 -6.58
N ASP A 105 -15.71 -0.90 -6.89
CA ASP A 105 -16.73 0.14 -7.01
C ASP A 105 -16.96 0.82 -5.65
N TRP A 106 -17.19 0.03 -4.60
CA TRP A 106 -17.42 0.59 -3.28
C TRP A 106 -16.15 1.19 -2.68
N GLY A 107 -15.01 0.49 -2.83
CA GLY A 107 -13.71 0.97 -2.38
C GLY A 107 -13.35 2.34 -2.96
N MET A 108 -13.54 2.55 -4.26
CA MET A 108 -13.29 3.85 -4.89
C MET A 108 -14.29 4.93 -4.45
N ALA A 109 -15.58 4.59 -4.28
CA ALA A 109 -16.58 5.56 -3.79
C ALA A 109 -16.27 6.05 -2.37
N VAL A 110 -15.84 5.14 -1.48
CA VAL A 110 -15.41 5.48 -0.12
C VAL A 110 -14.13 6.31 -0.15
N LEU A 111 -13.16 5.95 -1.00
CA LEU A 111 -11.90 6.67 -1.13
C LEU A 111 -12.10 8.10 -1.67
N GLN A 112 -13.02 8.28 -2.62
CA GLN A 112 -13.43 9.61 -3.08
C GLN A 112 -14.06 10.43 -1.94
N SER A 113 -14.94 9.80 -1.14
CA SER A 113 -15.53 10.46 0.05
C SER A 113 -14.46 10.87 1.08
N ALA A 114 -13.39 10.07 1.24
CA ALA A 114 -12.25 10.43 2.08
C ALA A 114 -11.47 11.63 1.54
N VAL A 115 -11.24 11.70 0.23
CA VAL A 115 -10.62 12.85 -0.44
C VAL A 115 -11.48 14.10 -0.26
N ASP A 116 -12.80 13.99 -0.42
CA ASP A 116 -13.70 15.14 -0.26
C ASP A 116 -13.72 15.64 1.19
N ALA A 117 -13.66 14.73 2.18
CA ALA A 117 -13.61 15.07 3.60
C ALA A 117 -12.29 15.73 4.02
N ASN A 118 -11.15 15.29 3.47
CA ASN A 118 -9.85 15.89 3.77
C ASN A 118 -8.88 15.86 2.58
N PRO A 119 -9.03 16.81 1.63
CA PRO A 119 -8.34 16.75 0.33
C PRO A 119 -6.84 17.04 0.42
N ASN A 120 -6.35 17.56 1.56
CA ASN A 120 -4.95 17.93 1.75
C ASN A 120 -4.20 17.02 2.72
N TYR A 121 -4.83 15.93 3.17
CA TYR A 121 -4.15 14.94 3.99
C TYR A 121 -3.32 14.00 3.14
N LEU A 122 -2.01 13.92 3.43
CA LEU A 122 -1.07 13.19 2.59
C LEU A 122 -1.45 11.71 2.40
N THR A 123 -1.83 11.01 3.47
CA THR A 123 -2.23 9.60 3.40
C THR A 123 -3.48 9.39 2.55
N VAL A 124 -4.46 10.30 2.65
CA VAL A 124 -5.71 10.23 1.86
C VAL A 124 -5.39 10.37 0.37
N VAL A 125 -4.62 11.41 0.00
CA VAL A 125 -4.27 11.67 -1.41
C VAL A 125 -3.37 10.59 -1.99
N THR A 126 -2.44 10.06 -1.19
CA THR A 126 -1.57 8.95 -1.62
C THR A 126 -2.38 7.67 -1.82
N SER A 127 -3.30 7.36 -0.90
CA SER A 127 -4.16 6.18 -1.01
C SER A 127 -5.11 6.29 -2.20
N ALA A 128 -5.65 7.49 -2.50
CA ALA A 128 -6.40 7.75 -3.72
C ALA A 128 -5.61 7.38 -4.98
N GLY A 129 -4.33 7.76 -5.05
CA GLY A 129 -3.45 7.36 -6.15
C GLY A 129 -3.27 5.84 -6.25
N VAL A 130 -3.11 5.15 -5.11
CA VAL A 130 -3.03 3.69 -5.07
C VAL A 130 -4.34 3.05 -5.55
N GLY A 131 -5.49 3.56 -5.11
CA GLY A 131 -6.81 3.08 -5.55
C GLY A 131 -7.02 3.21 -7.06
N HIS A 132 -6.69 4.37 -7.63
CA HIS A 132 -6.72 4.59 -9.08
C HIS A 132 -5.79 3.61 -9.83
N LEU A 133 -4.57 3.33 -9.32
CA LEU A 133 -3.70 2.30 -9.91
C LEU A 133 -4.33 0.90 -9.86
N HIS A 134 -5.00 0.51 -8.78
CA HIS A 134 -5.66 -0.80 -8.71
C HIS A 134 -6.86 -0.92 -9.66
N CYS A 135 -7.51 0.20 -9.96
CA CYS A 135 -8.65 0.27 -10.86
C CYS A 135 -8.26 0.54 -12.34
N GLY A 136 -6.98 0.78 -12.63
CA GLY A 136 -6.48 1.00 -13.99
C GLY A 136 -6.54 2.44 -14.47
N SER A 137 -6.96 3.40 -13.64
CA SER A 137 -6.96 4.84 -13.95
C SER A 137 -5.56 5.43 -13.74
N VAL A 138 -4.61 5.11 -14.62
CA VAL A 138 -3.18 5.41 -14.41
C VAL A 138 -2.89 6.92 -14.40
N GLU A 139 -3.55 7.70 -15.24
CA GLU A 139 -3.39 9.15 -15.31
C GLU A 139 -3.91 9.85 -14.04
N ASP A 140 -5.07 9.43 -13.53
CA ASP A 140 -5.63 9.94 -12.28
C ASP A 140 -4.73 9.58 -11.09
N ALA A 141 -4.19 8.36 -11.08
CA ALA A 141 -3.22 7.95 -10.08
C ALA A 141 -1.98 8.84 -10.07
N LEU A 142 -1.42 9.12 -11.25
CA LEU A 142 -0.27 10.00 -11.41
C LEU A 142 -0.57 11.42 -10.90
N ALA A 143 -1.76 11.95 -11.18
CA ALA A 143 -2.22 13.24 -10.66
C ALA A 143 -2.27 13.26 -9.12
N CYS A 144 -2.83 12.22 -8.50
CA CYS A 144 -2.86 12.04 -7.06
C CYS A 144 -1.46 11.98 -6.45
N PHE A 145 -0.56 11.15 -6.99
CA PHE A 145 0.80 11.04 -6.44
C PHE A 145 1.63 12.32 -6.60
N HIS A 146 1.50 13.02 -7.72
CA HIS A 146 2.13 14.32 -7.88
C HIS A 146 1.59 15.34 -6.89
N ARG A 147 0.28 15.32 -6.61
CA ARG A 147 -0.32 16.15 -5.56
C ARG A 147 0.24 15.79 -4.18
N ALA A 148 0.29 14.51 -3.83
CA ALA A 148 0.87 14.04 -2.57
C ALA A 148 2.33 14.51 -2.41
N ASN A 149 3.15 14.35 -3.44
CA ASN A 149 4.55 14.80 -3.43
C ASN A 149 4.69 16.34 -3.30
N ARG A 150 3.71 17.13 -3.73
CA ARG A 150 3.68 18.60 -3.51
C ARG A 150 3.26 18.98 -2.09
N LEU A 151 2.33 18.23 -1.48
CA LEU A 151 1.79 18.55 -0.16
C LEU A 151 2.86 18.47 0.93
N MET A 152 3.57 17.34 1.04
CA MET A 152 4.62 17.18 2.06
C MET A 152 5.83 16.39 1.53
N PRO A 153 6.74 17.03 0.77
CA PRO A 153 7.88 16.37 0.11
C PRO A 153 8.97 15.81 1.05
N ARG A 154 8.85 16.06 2.37
CA ARG A 154 9.78 15.60 3.41
C ARG A 154 9.13 14.66 4.43
N ASP A 155 7.88 14.28 4.20
CA ASP A 155 7.18 13.35 5.07
C ASP A 155 7.79 11.95 5.01
N GLN A 156 7.65 11.18 6.08
CA GLN A 156 8.16 9.81 6.19
C GLN A 156 7.55 8.88 5.12
N ILE A 157 6.28 9.10 4.75
CA ILE A 157 5.59 8.28 3.72
C ILE A 157 5.73 8.84 2.30
N ALA A 158 6.50 9.92 2.09
CA ALA A 158 6.66 10.54 0.76
C ALA A 158 7.29 9.59 -0.28
N HIS A 159 8.02 8.56 0.17
CA HIS A 159 8.59 7.53 -0.70
C HIS A 159 7.50 6.72 -1.44
N ILE A 160 6.33 6.52 -0.82
CA ILE A 160 5.19 5.80 -1.41
C ILE A 160 4.65 6.57 -2.63
N ALA A 161 4.49 7.88 -2.53
CA ALA A 161 4.03 8.71 -3.65
C ALA A 161 5.05 8.69 -4.81
N LEU A 162 6.36 8.73 -4.51
CA LEU A 162 7.41 8.64 -5.54
C LEU A 162 7.44 7.26 -6.22
N CYS A 163 7.25 6.18 -5.45
CA CYS A 163 7.11 4.84 -5.98
C CYS A 163 5.85 4.71 -6.85
N GLY A 164 4.73 5.30 -6.42
CA GLY A 164 3.49 5.35 -7.21
C GLY A 164 3.63 6.09 -8.54
N ILE A 165 4.35 7.22 -8.56
CA ILE A 165 4.73 7.92 -9.80
C ILE A 165 5.54 7.00 -10.70
N ALA A 166 6.56 6.33 -10.15
CA ALA A 166 7.38 5.40 -10.93
C ALA A 166 6.56 4.25 -11.52
N HIS A 167 5.65 3.68 -10.73
CA HIS A 167 4.76 2.60 -11.18
C HIS A 167 3.86 3.04 -12.32
N ALA A 168 3.23 4.21 -12.21
CA ALA A 168 2.44 4.78 -13.31
C ALA A 168 3.30 4.96 -14.58
N HIS A 169 4.52 5.48 -14.45
CA HIS A 169 5.42 5.66 -15.59
C HIS A 169 5.88 4.33 -16.22
N VAL A 170 6.11 3.27 -15.44
CA VAL A 170 6.38 1.93 -16.00
C VAL A 170 5.20 1.43 -16.82
N ILE A 171 3.97 1.57 -16.32
CA ILE A 171 2.76 1.14 -17.03
C ILE A 171 2.59 1.92 -18.34
N LEU A 172 2.91 3.23 -18.33
CA LEU A 172 2.83 4.10 -19.50
C LEU A 172 4.01 3.96 -20.49
N GLY A 173 5.03 3.16 -20.16
CA GLY A 173 6.23 3.00 -21.00
C GLY A 173 7.25 4.13 -20.92
N ASN A 174 7.10 5.03 -19.94
CA ASN A 174 7.97 6.19 -19.70
C ASN A 174 9.11 5.81 -18.75
N TYR A 175 10.02 4.94 -19.20
CA TYR A 175 10.96 4.25 -18.31
C TYR A 175 12.04 5.16 -17.70
N GLU A 176 12.47 6.22 -18.38
CA GLU A 176 13.41 7.21 -17.84
C GLU A 176 12.80 7.96 -16.65
N GLU A 177 11.55 8.42 -16.77
CA GLU A 177 10.81 9.08 -15.69
C GLU A 177 10.54 8.13 -14.53
N ALA A 178 10.28 6.86 -14.82
CA ALA A 178 10.15 5.81 -13.82
C ALA A 178 11.44 5.65 -13.01
N LEU A 179 12.59 5.53 -13.67
CA LEU A 179 13.90 5.44 -13.00
C LEU A 179 14.19 6.67 -12.15
N ALA A 180 13.93 7.87 -12.67
CA ALA A 180 14.15 9.12 -11.94
C ALA A 180 13.33 9.17 -10.64
N SER A 181 12.05 8.79 -10.72
CA SER A 181 11.13 8.82 -9.56
C SER A 181 11.43 7.70 -8.56
N ALA A 182 11.69 6.48 -9.04
CA ALA A 182 12.03 5.35 -8.19
C ALA A 182 13.39 5.53 -7.49
N SER A 183 14.38 6.15 -8.15
CA SER A 183 15.67 6.47 -7.54
C SER A 183 15.50 7.44 -6.36
N ARG A 184 14.60 8.44 -6.52
CA ARG A 184 14.24 9.35 -5.43
C ARG A 184 13.50 8.64 -4.30
N ALA A 185 12.61 7.68 -4.62
CA ALA A 185 11.94 6.86 -3.62
C ALA A 185 12.95 6.02 -2.81
N LEU A 186 13.90 5.37 -3.50
CA LEU A 186 14.92 4.52 -2.88
C LEU A 186 15.82 5.32 -1.93
N ALA A 187 16.21 6.54 -2.32
CA ALA A 187 16.99 7.44 -1.48
C ALA A 187 16.25 7.88 -0.20
N ARG A 188 14.91 7.79 -0.19
CA ARG A 188 14.07 8.10 0.98
C ARG A 188 13.85 6.88 1.87
N ASN A 189 13.51 5.74 1.27
CA ASN A 189 13.33 4.48 1.98
C ASN A 189 13.97 3.33 1.18
N PRO A 190 15.18 2.86 1.56
CA PRO A 190 15.84 1.76 0.87
C PRO A 190 15.20 0.39 1.14
N ASN A 191 14.28 0.31 2.11
CA ASN A 191 13.64 -0.94 2.55
C ASN A 191 12.24 -1.14 1.94
N PHE A 192 11.84 -0.32 0.98
CA PHE A 192 10.56 -0.47 0.29
C PHE A 192 10.75 -1.25 -1.02
N ASP A 193 10.46 -2.54 -0.98
CA ASP A 193 10.67 -3.52 -2.05
C ASP A 193 10.01 -3.14 -3.39
N ALA A 194 8.80 -2.59 -3.36
CA ALA A 194 8.10 -2.11 -4.54
C ALA A 194 8.92 -1.06 -5.34
N THR A 195 9.80 -0.30 -4.67
CA THR A 195 10.72 0.63 -5.36
C THR A 195 11.74 -0.12 -6.20
N LEU A 196 12.28 -1.23 -5.68
CA LEU A 196 13.23 -2.08 -6.40
C LEU A 196 12.56 -2.77 -7.58
N TRP A 197 11.27 -3.08 -7.50
CA TRP A 197 10.52 -3.61 -8.64
C TRP A 197 10.53 -2.62 -9.80
N MET A 198 10.22 -1.35 -9.53
CA MET A 198 10.17 -0.30 -10.55
C MET A 198 11.55 -0.03 -11.16
N LEU A 199 12.59 0.01 -10.31
CA LEU A 199 13.97 0.21 -10.77
C LEU A 199 14.44 -0.93 -11.68
N ALA A 200 14.23 -2.18 -11.26
CA ALA A 200 14.62 -3.35 -12.05
C ALA A 200 13.86 -3.39 -13.39
N ALA A 201 12.54 -3.23 -13.36
CA ALA A 201 11.71 -3.26 -14.56
C ALA A 201 12.06 -2.13 -15.55
N ALA A 202 12.17 -0.89 -15.08
CA ALA A 202 12.50 0.24 -15.94
C ALA A 202 13.92 0.14 -16.52
N SER A 203 14.93 -0.28 -15.72
CA SER A 203 16.28 -0.52 -16.23
C SER A 203 16.29 -1.63 -17.28
N ALA A 204 15.49 -2.68 -17.11
CA ALA A 204 15.38 -3.76 -18.10
C ALA A 204 14.80 -3.26 -19.42
N TYR A 205 13.68 -2.52 -19.40
CA TYR A 205 13.11 -1.97 -20.64
C TYR A 205 14.03 -0.98 -21.36
N LEU A 206 14.92 -0.30 -20.64
CA LEU A 206 15.95 0.58 -21.20
C LEU A 206 17.20 -0.16 -21.70
N GLY A 207 17.22 -1.49 -21.65
CA GLY A 207 18.38 -2.30 -22.05
C GLY A 207 19.55 -2.25 -21.07
N ARG A 208 19.39 -1.64 -19.88
CA ARG A 208 20.42 -1.50 -18.84
C ARG A 208 20.48 -2.75 -17.97
N MET A 209 20.78 -3.89 -18.59
CA MET A 209 20.66 -5.22 -17.96
C MET A 209 21.52 -5.41 -16.71
N ASP A 210 22.74 -4.86 -16.68
CA ASP A 210 23.62 -4.95 -15.50
C ASP A 210 23.06 -4.15 -14.32
N GLU A 211 22.37 -3.05 -14.57
CA GLU A 211 21.69 -2.28 -13.54
C GLU A 211 20.43 -2.99 -13.05
N ALA A 212 19.62 -3.51 -13.99
CA ALA A 212 18.42 -4.28 -13.68
C ALA A 212 18.72 -5.49 -12.78
N ARG A 213 19.75 -6.28 -13.11
CA ARG A 213 20.20 -7.42 -12.31
C ARG A 213 20.65 -7.02 -10.90
N ARG A 214 21.38 -5.91 -10.75
CA ARG A 214 21.77 -5.40 -9.42
C ARG A 214 20.56 -5.04 -8.56
N PHE A 215 19.50 -4.49 -9.15
CA PHE A 215 18.26 -4.21 -8.43
C PHE A 215 17.50 -5.49 -8.04
N VAL A 216 17.49 -6.51 -8.90
CA VAL A 216 16.96 -7.85 -8.55
C VAL A 216 17.76 -8.47 -7.41
N GLU A 217 19.09 -8.42 -7.44
CA GLU A 217 19.94 -8.91 -6.34
C GLU A 217 19.66 -8.17 -5.01
N ALA A 218 19.46 -6.85 -5.07
CA ALA A 218 19.08 -6.07 -3.90
C ALA A 218 17.69 -6.46 -3.37
N LEU A 219 16.73 -6.68 -4.28
CA LEU A 219 15.38 -7.13 -3.94
C LEU A 219 15.41 -8.51 -3.26
N SER A 220 16.16 -9.48 -3.79
CA SER A 220 16.29 -10.82 -3.19
C SER A 220 16.98 -10.82 -1.84
N LYS A 221 17.88 -9.86 -1.57
CA LYS A 221 18.48 -9.66 -0.24
C LYS A 221 17.48 -9.07 0.75
N LEU A 222 16.66 -8.12 0.31
CA LEU A 222 15.65 -7.45 1.14
C LEU A 222 14.47 -8.38 1.45
N SER A 223 13.99 -9.11 0.46
CA SER A 223 12.85 -10.02 0.52
C SER A 223 13.27 -11.43 0.05
N PRO A 224 13.93 -12.23 0.92
CA PRO A 224 14.32 -13.59 0.56
C PRO A 224 13.13 -14.45 0.13
N GLY A 225 13.25 -15.10 -1.03
CA GLY A 225 12.18 -15.93 -1.62
C GLY A 225 11.14 -15.15 -2.45
N VAL A 226 11.38 -13.88 -2.74
CA VAL A 226 10.59 -13.11 -3.71
C VAL A 226 10.70 -13.72 -5.12
N THR A 227 9.56 -13.87 -5.78
CA THR A 227 9.43 -14.38 -7.15
C THR A 227 8.35 -13.58 -7.87
N ILE A 228 8.26 -13.73 -9.20
CA ILE A 228 7.18 -13.10 -9.98
C ILE A 228 5.81 -13.59 -9.49
N ALA A 229 5.67 -14.89 -9.17
CA ALA A 229 4.44 -15.46 -8.63
C ALA A 229 4.04 -14.83 -7.29
N THR A 230 4.99 -14.62 -6.36
CA THR A 230 4.66 -14.01 -5.05
C THR A 230 4.31 -12.52 -5.18
N ILE A 231 5.00 -11.77 -6.05
CA ILE A 231 4.64 -10.38 -6.37
C ILE A 231 3.23 -10.31 -6.98
N ARG A 232 2.93 -11.17 -7.96
CA ARG A 232 1.62 -11.22 -8.61
C ARG A 232 0.49 -11.51 -7.61
N ALA A 233 0.71 -12.44 -6.67
CA ALA A 233 -0.26 -12.78 -5.64
C ALA A 233 -0.56 -11.61 -4.67
N GLY A 234 0.43 -10.76 -4.41
CA GLY A 234 0.30 -9.56 -3.56
C GLY A 234 -0.22 -8.31 -4.29
N GLN A 235 -0.49 -8.36 -5.60
CA GLN A 235 -0.93 -7.23 -6.42
C GLN A 235 -2.35 -7.41 -6.98
N PRO A 236 -3.38 -7.49 -6.13
CA PRO A 236 -4.77 -7.60 -6.58
C PRO A 236 -5.16 -6.35 -7.35
N ALA A 237 -5.62 -6.50 -8.60
CA ALA A 237 -6.08 -5.40 -9.45
C ALA A 237 -7.43 -5.76 -10.08
N MET A 238 -8.21 -4.71 -10.39
CA MET A 238 -9.43 -4.84 -11.19
C MET A 238 -9.08 -5.33 -12.60
N ILE A 239 -7.95 -4.83 -13.12
CA ILE A 239 -7.36 -5.22 -14.40
C ILE A 239 -6.09 -6.02 -14.11
N PRO A 240 -6.14 -7.37 -14.12
CA PRO A 240 -4.98 -8.23 -13.80
C PRO A 240 -3.74 -7.93 -14.66
N GLU A 241 -3.94 -7.51 -15.90
CA GLU A 241 -2.89 -7.22 -16.88
C GLU A 241 -2.11 -5.95 -16.55
N ARG A 242 -2.63 -5.06 -15.69
CA ARG A 242 -1.99 -3.78 -15.35
C ARG A 242 -0.58 -3.96 -14.79
N ILE A 243 -0.35 -4.98 -13.96
CA ILE A 243 0.99 -5.26 -13.42
C ILE A 243 1.89 -6.00 -14.43
N GLY A 244 1.34 -6.44 -15.57
CA GLY A 244 2.05 -7.28 -16.54
C GLY A 244 3.36 -6.68 -17.04
N VAL A 245 3.38 -5.38 -17.34
CA VAL A 245 4.61 -4.67 -17.76
C VAL A 245 5.68 -4.69 -16.67
N VAL A 246 5.29 -4.49 -15.40
CA VAL A 246 6.24 -4.58 -14.28
C VAL A 246 6.80 -6.00 -14.16
N LEU A 247 5.93 -7.02 -14.16
CA LEU A 247 6.35 -8.42 -14.02
C LEU A 247 7.24 -8.87 -15.17
N GLU A 248 6.93 -8.45 -16.39
CA GLU A 248 7.74 -8.71 -17.57
C GLU A 248 9.12 -8.03 -17.47
N GLY A 249 9.17 -6.76 -17.04
CA GLY A 249 10.44 -6.08 -16.77
C GLY A 249 11.28 -6.80 -15.70
N LEU A 250 10.66 -7.32 -14.65
CA LEU A 250 11.34 -8.12 -13.63
C LEU A 250 11.86 -9.45 -14.17
N ARG A 251 11.08 -10.11 -15.04
CA ARG A 251 11.49 -11.34 -15.74
C ARG A 251 12.69 -11.09 -16.64
N LEU A 252 12.69 -9.99 -17.40
CA LEU A 252 13.82 -9.55 -18.21
C LEU A 252 15.06 -9.23 -17.36
N ALA A 253 14.86 -8.66 -16.16
CA ALA A 253 15.92 -8.39 -15.19
C ALA A 253 16.48 -9.65 -14.51
N GLY A 254 15.87 -10.82 -14.73
CA GLY A 254 16.33 -12.11 -14.20
C GLY A 254 15.70 -12.52 -12.87
N LEU A 255 14.57 -11.94 -12.47
CA LEU A 255 13.81 -12.45 -11.32
C LEU A 255 13.14 -13.79 -11.69
N GLU A 256 13.20 -14.76 -10.79
CA GLU A 256 12.63 -16.10 -10.99
C GLU A 256 11.09 -16.07 -11.02
N GLU A 257 10.48 -16.95 -11.83
CA GLU A 257 9.02 -17.00 -11.96
C GLU A 257 8.35 -17.53 -10.68
N GLY A 258 8.96 -18.52 -10.02
CA GLY A 258 8.44 -19.23 -8.85
C GLY A 258 7.70 -20.52 -9.16
#